data_AF-A0A2X3B1H5-F1
#
_entry.id   AF-A0A2X3B1H5-F1
#
_cell.length_a   1.000
_cell.length_b   1.000
_cell.length_c   1.000
_cell.angle_alpha   90.00
_cell.angle_beta   90.00
_cell.angle_gamma   90.00
#
_symmetry.space_group_name_H-M   'P 1'
#
loop_
_entity.id
_entity.type
_entity.pdbx_description
1 polymer ?
#
loop_
_entity_poly.entity_id
_entity_poly.type
_entity_poly.pdbx_seq_one_letter_code
_entity_poly.pdbx_strand_id
1 'polypeptide(L)'
;MSITTLQRDNQMIIRWEGKIKTQEDFADFSTQFRATIAQHIDTLKSQKWKLFLINAFPFNTYALGYLLKLKQRDGFDFSISTDHYKIYSIFEQVEFNELFDIAIEQDPLEVR
;
A
#
# COMPACT_ATOMS: atom_id res chain seq x y z
N MET A 1 0.70 14.13 -4.11
CA MET A 1 0.45 12.72 -3.83
C MET A 1 -0.09 12.10 -5.10
N SER A 2 0.37 10.93 -5.48
CA SER A 2 -0.06 10.27 -6.72
C SER A 2 -0.22 8.77 -6.50
N ILE A 3 -1.16 8.19 -7.24
CA ILE A 3 -1.34 6.75 -7.35
C ILE A 3 -1.04 6.32 -8.79
N THR A 4 -0.27 5.25 -8.93
CA THR A 4 0.01 4.63 -10.24
C THR A 4 -0.06 3.12 -10.11
N THR A 5 -0.28 2.43 -11.22
CA THR A 5 -0.26 0.96 -11.27
C THR A 5 0.84 0.49 -12.22
N LEU A 6 1.49 -0.62 -11.85
CA LEU A 6 2.53 -1.26 -12.64
C LEU A 6 2.26 -2.77 -12.64
N GLN A 7 2.48 -3.43 -13.77
CA GLN A 7 2.52 -4.90 -13.86
C GLN A 7 3.99 -5.33 -13.99
N ARG A 8 4.49 -6.14 -13.05
CA ARG A 8 5.87 -6.66 -13.08
C ARG A 8 5.89 -8.10 -12.56
N ASP A 9 6.60 -8.99 -13.25
CA ASP A 9 6.74 -10.40 -12.87
C ASP A 9 5.39 -11.10 -12.57
N ASN A 10 4.38 -10.81 -13.40
CA ASN A 10 2.99 -11.27 -13.26
C ASN A 10 2.29 -10.84 -11.95
N GLN A 11 2.84 -9.87 -11.23
CA GLN A 11 2.22 -9.25 -10.06
C GLN A 11 1.80 -7.81 -10.40
N MET A 12 0.57 -7.46 -10.02
CA MET A 12 0.12 -6.06 -10.03
C MET A 12 0.66 -5.33 -8.81
N ILE A 13 1.25 -4.16 -9.03
CA ILE A 13 1.79 -3.27 -8.01
C ILE A 13 1.01 -1.96 -8.07
N ILE A 14 0.30 -1.62 -7.00
CA ILE A 14 -0.29 -0.31 -6.81
C ILE A 14 0.69 0.54 -6.02
N ARG A 15 1.19 1.61 -6.63
CA ARG A 15 2.18 2.52 -6.05
C ARG A 15 1.46 3.76 -5.53
N TRP A 16 1.70 4.09 -4.27
CA TRP A 16 1.32 5.36 -3.68
C TRP A 16 2.57 6.18 -3.38
N GLU A 17 2.68 7.35 -3.99
CA GLU A 17 3.78 8.27 -3.79
C GLU A 17 3.34 9.52 -3.03
N GLY A 18 3.92 9.70 -1.85
CA GLY A 18 3.72 10.86 -1.00
C GLY A 18 3.18 10.55 0.39
N LYS A 19 3.32 11.54 1.27
CA LYS A 19 3.10 11.42 2.71
C LYS A 19 1.62 11.23 3.07
N ILE A 20 1.33 10.51 4.16
CA ILE A 20 -0.02 10.38 4.71
C ILE A 20 -0.03 10.87 6.16
N LYS A 21 0.08 12.18 6.34
CA LYS A 21 0.30 12.81 7.66
C LYS A 21 -1.00 13.18 8.34
N THR A 22 -1.89 13.84 7.60
CA THR A 22 -3.11 14.47 8.10
C THR A 22 -4.35 13.65 7.77
N GLN A 23 -5.49 14.05 8.31
CA GLN A 23 -6.78 13.45 7.94
C GLN A 23 -7.11 13.70 6.47
N GLU A 24 -6.75 14.87 5.94
CA GLU A 24 -6.93 15.22 4.53
C GLU A 24 -6.08 14.34 3.62
N ASP A 25 -4.80 14.15 3.95
CA ASP A 25 -3.92 13.24 3.20
C ASP A 25 -4.48 11.80 3.19
N PHE A 26 -5.06 11.36 4.31
CA PHE A 26 -5.72 10.06 4.39
C PHE A 26 -6.99 9.99 3.53
N ALA A 27 -7.81 11.03 3.52
CA ALA A 27 -9.00 11.09 2.68
C ALA A 27 -8.63 10.99 1.19
N ASP A 28 -7.59 11.70 0.77
CA ASP A 28 -7.05 11.63 -0.58
C ASP A 28 -6.53 10.23 -0.93
N PHE A 29 -5.70 9.66 -0.05
CA PHE A 29 -5.17 8.30 -0.21
C PHE A 29 -6.29 7.28 -0.34
N SER A 30 -7.19 7.24 0.63
CA SER A 30 -8.24 6.22 0.68
C SER A 30 -9.22 6.33 -0.49
N THR A 31 -9.51 7.55 -0.96
CA THR A 31 -10.37 7.77 -2.13
C THR A 31 -9.70 7.29 -3.40
N GLN A 32 -8.46 7.73 -3.66
CA GLN A 32 -7.72 7.33 -4.86
C GLN A 32 -7.45 5.83 -4.87
N PHE A 33 -7.01 5.27 -3.74
CA PHE A 33 -6.74 3.84 -3.62
C PHE A 33 -7.98 2.99 -3.83
N ARG A 34 -9.13 3.40 -3.28
CA ARG A 34 -10.41 2.71 -3.51
C ARG A 34 -10.82 2.75 -4.97
N ALA A 35 -10.65 3.89 -5.64
CA ALA A 35 -10.95 4.03 -7.05
C ALA A 35 -10.05 3.12 -7.91
N THR A 36 -8.76 3.06 -7.62
CA THR A 36 -7.81 2.15 -8.30
C THR A 36 -8.15 0.69 -8.06
N ILE A 37 -8.51 0.31 -6.82
CA ILE A 37 -8.98 -1.05 -6.52
C ILE A 37 -10.21 -1.40 -7.35
N ALA A 38 -11.19 -0.49 -7.47
CA ALA A 38 -12.40 -0.72 -8.24
C ALA A 38 -12.10 -0.88 -9.75
N GLN A 39 -11.17 -0.10 -10.29
CA GLN A 39 -10.75 -0.18 -11.69
C GLN A 39 -10.07 -1.52 -12.04
N HIS A 40 -9.44 -2.17 -11.07
CA HIS A 40 -8.69 -3.41 -11.26
C HIS A 40 -9.28 -4.60 -10.48
N ILE A 41 -10.55 -4.53 -10.07
CA ILE A 41 -11.12 -5.45 -9.09
C ILE A 41 -11.00 -6.93 -9.47
N ASP A 42 -11.21 -7.27 -10.75
CA ASP A 42 -11.14 -8.65 -11.23
C ASP A 42 -9.72 -9.20 -11.16
N THR A 43 -8.72 -8.38 -11.49
CA THR A 43 -7.31 -8.71 -11.35
C THR A 43 -6.94 -8.85 -9.87
N LEU A 44 -7.30 -7.89 -9.02
CA LEU A 44 -6.92 -7.89 -7.61
C LEU A 44 -7.57 -9.01 -6.78
N LYS A 45 -8.70 -9.56 -7.24
CA LYS A 45 -9.35 -10.71 -6.61
C LYS A 45 -8.83 -12.06 -7.10
N SER A 46 -8.23 -12.12 -8.29
CA SER A 46 -7.76 -13.38 -8.89
C SER A 46 -6.29 -13.67 -8.60
N GLN A 47 -5.51 -12.68 -8.15
CA GLN A 47 -4.10 -12.86 -7.80
C GLN A 47 -3.69 -11.98 -6.62
N LYS A 48 -2.64 -12.41 -5.91
CA LYS A 48 -1.98 -11.58 -4.90
C LYS A 48 -1.31 -10.39 -5.56
N TRP A 49 -1.53 -9.21 -5.02
CA TRP A 49 -0.97 -7.95 -5.51
C TRP A 49 -0.15 -7.25 -4.43
N LYS A 50 0.52 -6.16 -4.77
CA LYS A 50 1.40 -5.40 -3.86
C LYS A 50 0.95 -3.95 -3.76
N LEU A 51 0.87 -3.42 -2.54
CA LEU A 51 0.87 -1.99 -2.27
C LEU A 51 2.31 -1.53 -2.04
N PHE A 52 2.81 -0.59 -2.84
CA PHE A 52 4.11 0.04 -2.60
C PHE A 52 3.91 1.47 -2.10
N LEU A 53 4.33 1.73 -0.86
CA LEU A 53 4.38 3.04 -0.21
C LEU A 53 5.73 3.73 -0.45
N ILE A 54 5.75 4.72 -1.36
CA ILE A 54 6.95 5.44 -1.80
C ILE A 54 6.93 6.86 -1.20
N ASN A 55 8.02 7.25 -0.55
CA ASN A 55 8.15 8.54 0.15
C ASN A 55 6.94 8.85 1.06
N ALA A 56 6.37 7.80 1.65
CA ALA A 56 5.07 7.88 2.30
C ALA A 56 5.12 8.33 3.77
N PHE A 57 6.32 8.59 4.31
CA PHE A 57 6.50 8.97 5.72
C PHE A 57 6.28 10.48 5.91
N PRO A 58 5.51 10.92 6.93
CA PRO A 58 4.88 10.10 7.97
C PRO A 58 3.61 9.38 7.48
N PHE A 59 3.34 8.23 8.09
CA PHE A 59 2.21 7.35 7.78
C PHE A 59 1.30 7.26 8.99
N ASN A 60 0.10 7.83 8.90
CA ASN A 60 -0.80 7.96 10.05
C ASN A 60 -1.55 6.67 10.39
N THR A 61 -2.13 6.62 11.60
CA THR A 61 -2.87 5.46 12.11
C THR A 61 -4.19 5.20 11.38
N TYR A 62 -4.79 6.22 10.76
CA TYR A 62 -5.99 6.04 9.91
C TYR A 62 -5.68 5.17 8.69
N ALA A 63 -4.53 5.39 8.06
CA ALA A 63 -4.07 4.58 6.94
C ALA A 63 -3.83 3.12 7.38
N LEU A 64 -3.23 2.89 8.55
CA LEU A 64 -3.09 1.54 9.13
C LEU A 64 -4.46 0.85 9.29
N GLY A 65 -5.41 1.51 9.97
CA GLY A 65 -6.75 0.95 10.17
C GLY A 65 -7.48 0.65 8.86
N TYR A 66 -7.26 1.48 7.83
CA TYR A 66 -7.82 1.27 6.51
C TYR A 66 -7.22 0.04 5.80
N LEU A 67 -5.89 -0.16 5.86
CA LEU A 67 -5.25 -1.36 5.31
C LEU A 67 -5.76 -2.63 5.99
N LEU A 68 -5.92 -2.63 7.32
CA LEU A 68 -6.52 -3.75 8.06
C LEU A 68 -7.94 -4.04 7.60
N LYS A 69 -8.77 -2.99 7.45
CA LYS A 69 -10.14 -3.13 6.96
C LYS A 69 -10.16 -3.78 5.57
N LEU A 70 -9.28 -3.36 4.67
CA LEU A 70 -9.19 -3.95 3.33
C LEU A 70 -8.86 -5.45 3.37
N LYS A 71 -7.91 -5.87 4.23
CA LYS A 71 -7.53 -7.27 4.35
C LYS A 71 -8.58 -8.12 5.07
N GLN A 72 -8.99 -7.69 6.26
CA GLN A 72 -9.81 -8.50 7.17
C GLN A 72 -11.31 -8.45 6.85
N ARG A 73 -11.83 -7.32 6.33
CA ARG A 73 -13.26 -7.15 6.06
C ARG A 73 -13.60 -7.20 4.58
N ASP A 74 -12.80 -6.52 3.76
CA ASP A 74 -13.07 -6.43 2.32
C ASP A 74 -12.45 -7.62 1.55
N GLY A 75 -11.62 -8.45 2.22
CA GLY A 75 -11.14 -9.75 1.71
C GLY A 75 -10.00 -9.66 0.69
N PHE A 76 -9.29 -8.54 0.63
CA PHE A 76 -8.16 -8.38 -0.29
C PHE A 76 -6.88 -9.02 0.27
N ASP A 77 -6.24 -9.87 -0.53
CA ASP A 77 -4.93 -10.43 -0.20
C ASP A 77 -3.80 -9.71 -0.95
N PHE A 78 -3.00 -8.94 -0.21
CA PHE A 78 -1.90 -8.17 -0.75
C PHE A 78 -0.72 -8.10 0.22
N SER A 79 0.48 -7.89 -0.34
CA SER A 79 1.71 -7.56 0.39
C SER A 79 1.92 -6.05 0.43
N ILE A 80 2.71 -5.57 1.38
CA ILE A 80 3.06 -4.15 1.52
C ILE A 80 4.57 -3.99 1.36
N SER A 81 5.01 -3.09 0.49
CA SER A 81 6.41 -2.70 0.39
C SER A 81 6.56 -1.21 0.64
N THR A 82 7.72 -0.78 1.15
CA THR A 82 8.03 0.63 1.34
C THR A 82 9.51 0.91 1.07
N ASP A 83 9.82 2.14 0.67
CA ASP A 83 11.19 2.64 0.51
C ASP A 83 11.74 3.26 1.80
N HIS A 84 10.92 3.32 2.86
CA HIS A 84 11.23 4.10 4.05
C HIS A 84 11.24 3.25 5.32
N TYR A 85 12.42 3.05 5.93
CA TYR A 85 12.60 2.23 7.14
C TYR A 85 11.68 2.62 8.31
N LYS A 86 11.42 3.92 8.51
CA LYS A 86 10.47 4.35 9.57
C LYS A 86 9.05 3.81 9.39
N ILE A 87 8.57 3.62 8.16
CA ILE A 87 7.26 3.01 7.91
C ILE A 87 7.32 1.53 8.24
N TYR A 88 8.36 0.84 7.78
CA TYR A 88 8.58 -0.56 8.09
C TYR A 88 8.59 -0.81 9.61
N SER A 89 9.33 0.01 10.37
CA SER A 89 9.38 -0.09 11.83
C SER A 89 8.02 0.18 12.49
N ILE A 90 7.19 1.08 11.95
CA ILE A 90 5.80 1.26 12.43
C ILE A 90 5.03 -0.05 12.25
N PHE A 91 5.13 -0.70 11.09
CA PHE A 91 4.44 -1.96 10.84
C PHE A 91 4.89 -3.08 11.77
N GLU A 92 6.19 -3.19 12.05
CA GLU A 92 6.70 -4.16 13.03
C GLU A 92 6.17 -3.88 14.44
N GLN A 93 6.14 -2.62 14.87
CA GLN A 93 5.67 -2.23 16.21
C GLN A 93 4.18 -2.54 16.43
N VAL A 94 3.38 -2.53 15.37
CA VAL A 94 1.95 -2.85 15.42
C VAL A 94 1.66 -4.28 14.94
N GLU A 95 2.68 -5.12 14.84
CA GLU A 95 2.58 -6.55 14.47
C GLU A 95 1.87 -6.77 13.13
N PHE A 96 1.94 -5.81 12.22
CA PHE A 96 1.33 -5.91 10.89
C PHE A 96 1.95 -7.03 10.06
N ASN A 97 3.18 -7.42 10.36
CA ASN A 97 3.88 -8.56 9.77
C ASN A 97 3.21 -9.92 10.07
N GLU A 98 2.32 -10.00 11.07
CA GLU A 98 1.51 -11.21 11.28
C GLU A 98 0.36 -11.34 10.28
N LEU A 99 -0.04 -10.22 9.66
CA LEU A 99 -1.18 -10.14 8.75
C LEU A 99 -0.75 -9.91 7.30
N PHE A 100 0.34 -9.20 7.07
CA PHE A 100 0.83 -8.84 5.75
C PHE A 100 2.25 -9.36 5.56
N ASP A 101 2.59 -9.74 4.32
CA ASP A 101 3.99 -9.83 3.92
C ASP A 101 4.50 -8.41 3.71
N ILE A 102 5.51 -8.01 4.47
CA ILE A 102 6.04 -6.64 4.48
C ILE A 102 7.51 -6.63 4.13
N ALA A 103 7.91 -5.75 3.21
CA ALA A 103 9.30 -5.61 2.78
C ALA A 103 9.74 -4.15 2.66
N ILE A 104 11.05 -3.92 2.85
CA ILE A 104 11.70 -2.69 2.39
C ILE A 104 12.28 -2.96 1.00
N GLU A 105 11.94 -2.14 0.02
CA GLU A 105 12.36 -2.28 -1.37
C GLU A 105 12.77 -0.92 -1.95
N GLN A 106 13.58 -0.92 -3.01
CA GLN A 106 13.79 0.27 -3.83
C GLN A 106 12.64 0.45 -4.82
N ASP A 107 12.36 1.68 -5.23
CA ASP A 107 11.30 1.96 -6.20
C ASP A 107 11.56 1.19 -7.51
N PRO A 108 10.62 0.35 -8.00
CA PRO A 108 10.84 -0.47 -9.18
C PRO A 108 11.05 0.36 -10.45
N LEU A 109 10.68 1.65 -10.44
CA LEU A 109 10.90 2.58 -11.54
C LEU A 109 12.27 3.28 -11.52
N GLU A 110 12.98 3.25 -10.38
CA GLU A 110 14.32 3.86 -10.26
C GLU A 110 15.45 2.89 -10.66
N VAL A 111 15.17 1.59 -10.71
CA VAL A 111 16.12 0.57 -11.19
C VAL A 111 16.15 0.60 -12.73
N ARG A 112 17.07 1.42 -13.27
CA ARG A 112 17.42 1.48 -14.70
C ARG A 112 18.52 0.48 -15.05
#